data_AF-A0A8B8N782-F1
#
_entry.id   AF-A0A8B8N782-F1
#
_cell.length_a   1.000
_cell.length_b   1.000
_cell.length_c   1.000
_cell.angle_alpha   90.00
_cell.angle_beta   90.00
_cell.angle_gamma   90.00
#
_symmetry.space_group_name_H-M   'P 1'
#
loop_
_entity.id
_entity.type
_entity.pdbx_description
1 polymer ?
#
loop_
_entity_poly.entity_id
_entity_poly.type
_entity_poly.pdbx_seq_one_letter_code
_entity_poly.pdbx_strand_id
1 'polypeptide(L)'
;MWIFGGKGPSGYSARSTAEEVTQGIDGTGFTAIVTGASSGIGVETTRVLALPGVHVIMAVRNVDAGRSVKEAILEELPSAKIDVMELDLSSMASVRKFALDYQSSALPLNLLINNAGVMACPFTLSQDNIELQFATNHIGHFLLTNLLLEIMKKTSQESNVEGRVVNVSSGGHRLAYREGIRFEKINNETEYNAIQAYGQTKLANILHANELARRLKYFLILGNSS
;
A
#
# COMPACT_ATOMS: atom_id res chain seq x y z
N MET A 1 -8.48 14.27 18.78
CA MET A 1 -9.79 14.74 18.30
C MET A 1 -10.59 13.68 17.52
N TRP A 2 -9.97 12.61 17.00
CA TRP A 2 -10.64 11.58 16.17
C TRP A 2 -11.30 10.42 16.95
N ILE A 3 -11.01 10.28 18.25
CA ILE A 3 -11.39 9.09 19.05
C ILE A 3 -12.87 9.14 19.52
N PHE A 4 -13.55 10.28 19.36
CA PHE A 4 -14.92 10.49 19.86
C PHE A 4 -16.00 10.59 18.77
N GLY A 5 -15.72 10.19 17.53
CA GLY A 5 -16.71 10.15 16.44
C GLY A 5 -17.11 11.52 15.86
N GLY A 6 -16.40 12.60 16.21
CA GLY A 6 -16.53 13.88 15.54
C GLY A 6 -16.00 13.82 14.10
N LYS A 7 -16.69 14.48 13.17
CA LYS A 7 -16.24 14.61 11.78
C LYS A 7 -15.01 15.53 11.72
N GLY A 8 -13.98 15.10 10.98
CA GLY A 8 -12.80 15.91 10.71
C GLY A 8 -13.04 16.93 9.59
N PRO A 9 -11.99 17.65 9.15
CA PRO A 9 -12.06 18.60 8.03
C PRO A 9 -12.57 17.99 6.71
N SER A 10 -12.42 16.68 6.55
CA SER A 10 -12.95 15.93 5.39
C SER A 10 -14.46 15.69 5.44
N GLY A 11 -15.14 16.00 6.55
CA GLY A 11 -16.56 15.68 6.75
C GLY A 11 -16.83 14.23 7.15
N TYR A 12 -15.80 13.40 7.26
CA TYR A 12 -15.87 11.99 7.65
C TYR A 12 -15.28 11.76 9.05
N SER A 13 -15.63 10.64 9.67
CA SER A 13 -15.15 10.25 11.00
C SER A 13 -14.71 8.78 11.02
N ALA A 14 -14.17 8.30 12.14
CA ALA A 14 -13.86 6.90 12.34
C ALA A 14 -15.10 5.96 12.28
N ARG A 15 -16.33 6.51 12.25
CA ARG A 15 -17.57 5.75 12.08
C ARG A 15 -18.09 5.75 10.64
N SER A 16 -17.48 6.52 9.74
CA SER A 16 -17.89 6.56 8.35
C SER A 16 -17.49 5.27 7.64
N THR A 17 -18.38 4.71 6.83
CA THR A 17 -18.05 3.53 6.04
C THR A 17 -17.20 3.93 4.84
N ALA A 18 -16.48 2.96 4.28
CA ALA A 18 -15.67 3.20 3.09
C ALA A 18 -16.56 3.60 1.89
N GLU A 19 -17.77 3.07 1.80
CA GLU A 19 -18.76 3.42 0.76
C GLU A 19 -19.28 4.85 0.91
N GLU A 20 -19.56 5.31 2.14
CA GLU A 20 -19.95 6.70 2.41
C GLU A 20 -18.85 7.69 1.97
N VAL A 21 -17.58 7.29 2.12
CA VAL A 21 -16.43 8.10 1.71
C VAL A 21 -16.32 8.20 0.18
N THR A 22 -16.72 7.16 -0.55
CA THR A 22 -16.67 7.14 -2.02
C THR A 22 -17.96 7.58 -2.70
N GLN A 23 -19.02 7.84 -1.94
CA GLN A 23 -20.33 8.17 -2.51
C GLN A 23 -20.27 9.45 -3.37
N GLY A 24 -20.72 9.35 -4.61
CA GLY A 24 -20.76 10.48 -5.55
C GLY A 24 -19.41 10.82 -6.19
N ILE A 25 -18.35 10.05 -5.93
CA ILE A 25 -17.07 10.17 -6.65
C ILE A 25 -17.17 9.43 -7.99
N ASP A 26 -16.69 10.05 -9.06
CA ASP A 26 -16.41 9.37 -10.34
C ASP A 26 -14.91 9.11 -10.44
N GLY A 27 -14.54 7.83 -10.42
CA GLY A 27 -13.17 7.35 -10.54
C GLY A 27 -12.83 6.82 -11.94
N THR A 28 -13.74 6.99 -12.90
CA THR A 28 -13.54 6.50 -14.27
C THR A 28 -12.29 7.09 -14.90
N GLY A 29 -11.45 6.23 -15.47
CA GLY A 29 -10.18 6.64 -16.08
C GLY A 29 -9.02 6.76 -15.08
N PHE A 30 -9.26 6.59 -13.78
CA PHE A 30 -8.19 6.41 -12.81
C PHE A 30 -7.81 4.94 -12.65
N THR A 31 -6.53 4.72 -12.38
CA THR A 31 -6.00 3.40 -12.07
C THR A 31 -5.30 3.42 -10.71
N ALA A 32 -5.53 2.36 -9.93
CA ALA A 32 -4.95 2.16 -8.62
C ALA A 32 -4.18 0.84 -8.56
N ILE A 33 -3.03 0.82 -7.91
CA ILE A 33 -2.37 -0.41 -7.48
C ILE A 33 -2.61 -0.59 -5.98
N VAL A 34 -3.15 -1.74 -5.58
CA VAL A 34 -3.33 -2.11 -4.17
C VAL A 34 -2.49 -3.35 -3.88
N THR A 35 -1.47 -3.18 -3.05
CA THR A 35 -0.62 -4.29 -2.62
C THR A 35 -1.30 -5.12 -1.51
N GLY A 36 -1.13 -6.44 -1.53
CA GLY A 36 -1.73 -7.32 -0.54
C GLY A 36 -3.26 -7.37 -0.65
N ALA A 37 -3.78 -7.22 -1.86
CA ALA A 37 -5.22 -7.13 -2.15
C ALA A 37 -5.98 -8.47 -2.07
N SER A 38 -5.32 -9.58 -1.71
CA SER A 38 -5.95 -10.90 -1.59
C SER A 38 -6.57 -11.19 -0.22
N SER A 39 -6.40 -10.31 0.79
CA SER A 39 -7.02 -10.49 2.11
C SER A 39 -7.21 -9.18 2.88
N GLY A 40 -8.09 -9.22 3.89
CA GLY A 40 -8.28 -8.15 4.88
C GLY A 40 -8.57 -6.78 4.26
N ILE A 41 -7.85 -5.76 4.74
CA ILE A 41 -8.03 -4.35 4.34
C ILE A 41 -7.81 -4.16 2.83
N GLY A 42 -6.92 -4.94 2.21
CA GLY A 42 -6.62 -4.84 0.78
C GLY A 42 -7.81 -5.23 -0.11
N VAL A 43 -8.61 -6.22 0.32
CA VAL A 43 -9.83 -6.65 -0.39
C VAL A 43 -10.86 -5.54 -0.38
N GLU A 44 -11.15 -5.00 0.80
CA GLU A 44 -12.14 -3.93 0.96
C GLU A 44 -11.70 -2.66 0.25
N THR A 45 -10.41 -2.32 0.31
CA THR A 45 -9.85 -1.19 -0.44
C THR A 45 -10.05 -1.37 -1.95
N THR A 46 -9.83 -2.59 -2.46
CA THR A 46 -10.05 -2.91 -3.88
C THR A 46 -11.52 -2.75 -4.26
N ARG A 47 -12.43 -3.35 -3.48
CA ARG A 47 -13.88 -3.28 -3.70
C ARG A 47 -14.37 -1.83 -3.73
N VAL A 48 -13.97 -1.04 -2.74
CA VAL A 48 -14.45 0.33 -2.58
C VAL A 48 -13.85 1.29 -3.61
N LEU A 49 -12.59 1.09 -4.03
CA LEU A 49 -12.04 1.85 -5.15
C LEU A 49 -12.72 1.49 -6.48
N ALA A 50 -13.10 0.23 -6.66
CA ALA A 50 -13.78 -0.22 -7.86
C ALA A 50 -15.23 0.31 -7.97
N LEU A 51 -15.92 0.57 -6.86
CA LEU A 51 -17.28 1.12 -6.81
C LEU A 51 -17.47 2.37 -7.70
N PRO A 52 -16.65 3.43 -7.59
CA PRO A 52 -16.73 4.62 -8.45
C PRO A 52 -16.10 4.43 -9.84
N GLY A 53 -15.70 3.21 -10.23
CA GLY A 53 -15.18 2.91 -11.57
C GLY A 53 -13.66 3.01 -11.73
N VAL A 54 -12.89 3.11 -10.64
CA VAL A 54 -11.41 3.04 -10.70
C VAL A 54 -11.00 1.66 -11.18
N HIS A 55 -10.02 1.60 -12.09
CA HIS A 55 -9.39 0.36 -12.49
C HIS A 55 -8.37 -0.07 -11.44
N VAL A 56 -8.64 -1.17 -10.74
CA VAL A 56 -7.77 -1.64 -9.65
C VAL A 56 -6.87 -2.79 -10.11
N ILE A 57 -5.57 -2.62 -9.92
CA ILE A 57 -4.57 -3.67 -10.04
C ILE A 57 -4.33 -4.24 -8.65
N MET A 58 -4.84 -5.45 -8.43
CA MET A 58 -4.58 -6.26 -7.25
C MET A 58 -3.17 -6.84 -7.35
N ALA A 59 -2.21 -6.24 -6.64
CA ALA A 59 -0.85 -6.72 -6.58
C ALA A 59 -0.70 -7.71 -5.40
N VAL A 60 -0.56 -9.00 -5.72
CA VAL A 60 -0.67 -10.10 -4.75
C VAL A 60 0.44 -11.13 -4.94
N ARG A 61 0.87 -11.76 -3.85
CA ARG A 61 1.88 -12.84 -3.92
C ARG A 61 1.32 -14.13 -4.51
N ASN A 62 0.08 -14.48 -4.17
CA ASN A 62 -0.60 -15.65 -4.71
C ASN A 62 -1.69 -15.18 -5.70
N VAL A 63 -1.42 -15.36 -6.99
CA VAL A 63 -2.30 -14.90 -8.07
C VAL A 63 -3.64 -15.62 -8.05
N ASP A 64 -3.68 -16.92 -7.74
CA ASP A 64 -4.92 -17.69 -7.72
C ASP A 64 -5.84 -17.23 -6.59
N ALA A 65 -5.28 -16.98 -5.40
CA ALA A 65 -6.05 -16.36 -4.31
C ALA A 65 -6.57 -14.97 -4.69
N GLY A 66 -5.76 -14.17 -5.40
CA GLY A 66 -6.18 -12.88 -5.94
C GLY A 66 -7.32 -12.99 -6.97
N ARG A 67 -7.28 -14.00 -7.84
CA ARG A 67 -8.33 -14.28 -8.83
C ARG A 67 -9.65 -14.63 -8.15
N SER A 68 -9.63 -15.50 -7.14
CA SER A 68 -10.85 -15.84 -6.39
C SER A 68 -11.46 -14.61 -5.70
N VAL A 69 -10.64 -13.72 -5.15
CA VAL A 69 -11.13 -12.45 -4.58
C VAL A 69 -11.70 -11.53 -5.67
N LYS A 70 -11.02 -11.39 -6.81
CA LYS A 70 -11.52 -10.62 -7.96
C LYS A 70 -12.89 -11.14 -8.39
N GLU A 71 -13.07 -12.45 -8.53
CA GLU A 71 -14.33 -13.07 -8.92
C GLU A 71 -15.44 -12.74 -7.92
N ALA A 72 -15.19 -12.88 -6.62
CA ALA A 72 -16.16 -12.51 -5.58
C ALA A 72 -16.56 -11.02 -5.64
N ILE A 73 -15.60 -10.11 -5.88
CA ILE A 73 -15.92 -8.68 -6.05
C ILE A 73 -16.75 -8.44 -7.32
N LEU A 74 -16.50 -9.16 -8.41
CA LEU A 74 -17.25 -9.02 -9.66
C LEU A 74 -18.68 -9.59 -9.58
N GLU A 75 -18.95 -10.55 -8.68
CA GLU A 75 -20.32 -10.98 -8.38
C GLU A 75 -21.15 -9.84 -7.79
N GLU A 76 -20.55 -9.04 -6.92
CA GLU A 76 -21.19 -7.86 -6.33
C GLU A 76 -21.19 -6.65 -7.28
N LEU A 77 -20.10 -6.47 -8.05
CA LEU A 77 -19.83 -5.32 -8.92
C LEU A 77 -19.47 -5.76 -10.35
N PRO A 78 -20.45 -6.20 -11.17
CA PRO A 78 -20.16 -6.77 -12.49
C PRO A 78 -19.45 -5.85 -13.48
N SER A 79 -19.53 -4.53 -13.28
CA SER A 79 -18.87 -3.52 -14.12
C SER A 79 -17.47 -3.11 -13.63
N ALA A 80 -17.03 -3.64 -12.48
CA ALA A 80 -15.74 -3.28 -11.91
C ALA A 80 -14.58 -3.70 -12.82
N LYS A 81 -13.58 -2.82 -12.94
CA LYS A 81 -12.35 -3.09 -13.69
C LYS A 81 -11.27 -3.50 -12.72
N ILE A 82 -10.97 -4.79 -12.67
CA ILE A 82 -9.99 -5.34 -11.72
C ILE A 82 -9.07 -6.28 -12.47
N ASP A 83 -7.76 -6.12 -12.31
CA ASP A 83 -6.75 -7.06 -12.78
C ASP A 83 -5.89 -7.57 -11.63
N VAL A 84 -5.36 -8.78 -11.78
CA VAL A 84 -4.53 -9.42 -10.75
C VAL A 84 -3.13 -9.59 -11.32
N MET A 85 -2.14 -9.09 -10.59
CA MET A 85 -0.74 -9.13 -10.98
C MET A 85 0.11 -9.67 -9.81
N GLU A 86 1.10 -10.50 -10.15
CA GLU A 86 1.98 -11.12 -9.17
C GLU A 86 2.96 -10.10 -8.58
N LEU A 87 3.01 -9.99 -7.26
CA LEU A 87 3.96 -9.17 -6.53
C LEU A 87 4.32 -9.84 -5.19
N ASP A 88 5.57 -10.26 -5.05
CA ASP A 88 6.18 -10.62 -3.77
C ASP A 88 7.12 -9.52 -3.28
N LEU A 89 6.65 -8.75 -2.29
CA LEU A 89 7.43 -7.64 -1.71
C LEU A 89 8.67 -8.10 -0.91
N SER A 90 8.77 -9.40 -0.59
CA SER A 90 9.96 -9.95 0.05
C SER A 90 11.10 -10.24 -0.93
N SER A 91 10.88 -10.08 -2.24
CA SER A 91 11.85 -10.31 -3.30
C SER A 91 12.01 -9.05 -4.17
N MET A 92 13.17 -8.40 -4.11
CA MET A 92 13.42 -7.19 -4.91
C MET A 92 13.39 -7.48 -6.42
N ALA A 93 13.71 -8.72 -6.82
CA ALA A 93 13.55 -9.18 -8.18
C ALA A 93 12.07 -9.22 -8.60
N SER A 94 11.19 -9.76 -7.74
CA SER A 94 9.74 -9.76 -7.98
C SER A 94 9.19 -8.34 -8.08
N VAL A 95 9.60 -7.42 -7.20
CA VAL A 95 9.18 -6.01 -7.24
C VAL A 95 9.58 -5.33 -8.56
N ARG A 96 10.81 -5.56 -9.04
CA ARG A 96 11.28 -5.03 -10.32
C ARG A 96 10.50 -5.62 -11.50
N LYS A 97 10.26 -6.93 -11.48
CA LYS A 97 9.46 -7.60 -12.52
C LYS A 97 8.04 -7.03 -12.57
N PHE A 98 7.36 -6.91 -11.44
CA PHE A 98 6.03 -6.31 -11.36
C PHE A 98 6.01 -4.90 -11.94
N ALA A 99 6.97 -4.05 -11.57
CA ALA A 99 7.03 -2.69 -12.08
C ALA A 99 7.24 -2.63 -13.60
N LEU A 100 8.11 -3.51 -14.14
CA LEU A 100 8.34 -3.63 -15.59
C LEU A 100 7.09 -4.13 -16.33
N ASP A 101 6.44 -5.16 -15.82
CA ASP A 101 5.21 -5.73 -16.40
C ASP A 101 4.09 -4.67 -16.39
N TYR A 102 3.97 -3.91 -15.29
CA TYR A 102 2.99 -2.84 -15.18
C TYR A 102 3.30 -1.68 -16.15
N GLN A 103 4.55 -1.25 -16.25
CA GLN A 103 4.95 -0.24 -17.25
C GLN A 103 4.65 -0.70 -18.68
N SER A 104 4.83 -1.99 -18.96
CA SER A 104 4.55 -2.59 -20.28
C SER A 104 3.05 -2.64 -20.60
N SER A 105 2.16 -2.57 -19.60
CA SER A 105 0.71 -2.50 -19.81
C SER A 105 0.24 -1.16 -20.38
N ALA A 106 1.09 -0.12 -20.32
CA ALA A 106 0.79 1.25 -20.73
C ALA A 106 -0.46 1.86 -20.04
N LEU A 107 -0.86 1.33 -18.89
CA LEU A 107 -1.91 1.90 -18.06
C LEU A 107 -1.41 3.16 -17.33
N PRO A 108 -2.26 4.19 -17.13
CA PRO A 108 -1.94 5.29 -16.21
C PRO A 108 -1.85 4.78 -14.78
N LEU A 109 -1.21 5.53 -13.87
CA LEU A 109 -1.19 5.23 -12.44
C LEU A 109 -1.48 6.49 -11.61
N ASN A 110 -2.64 6.52 -10.97
CA ASN A 110 -3.08 7.64 -10.15
C ASN A 110 -2.87 7.36 -8.67
N LEU A 111 -3.12 6.12 -8.23
CA LEU A 111 -3.12 5.75 -6.81
C LEU A 111 -2.19 4.55 -6.57
N LEU A 112 -1.23 4.69 -5.66
CA LEU A 112 -0.41 3.58 -5.18
C LEU A 112 -0.69 3.35 -3.70
N ILE A 113 -1.33 2.23 -3.37
CA ILE A 113 -1.67 1.84 -2.00
C ILE A 113 -0.72 0.75 -1.53
N ASN A 114 0.31 1.17 -0.80
CA ASN A 114 1.28 0.33 -0.10
C ASN A 114 0.65 -0.23 1.19
N ASN A 115 -0.25 -1.19 1.03
CA ASN A 115 -1.06 -1.82 2.07
C ASN A 115 -0.45 -3.11 2.62
N ALA A 116 0.22 -3.92 1.79
CA ALA A 116 0.68 -5.23 2.19
C ALA A 116 1.57 -5.22 3.45
N GLY A 117 1.48 -6.28 4.24
CA GLY A 117 2.43 -6.45 5.33
C GLY A 117 2.28 -7.77 6.04
N VAL A 118 3.38 -8.21 6.63
CA VAL A 118 3.44 -9.31 7.58
C VAL A 118 3.67 -8.76 8.98
N MET A 119 3.20 -9.47 10.00
CA MET A 119 3.28 -9.04 11.38
C MET A 119 3.63 -10.20 12.29
N ALA A 120 4.50 -9.93 13.27
CA ALA A 120 4.83 -10.84 14.37
C ALA A 120 5.35 -12.21 13.89
N CYS A 121 6.04 -12.24 12.76
CA CYS A 121 6.65 -13.45 12.23
C CYS A 121 7.91 -13.82 13.04
N PRO A 122 8.27 -15.11 13.10
CA PRO A 122 9.61 -15.53 13.53
C PRO A 122 10.70 -14.82 12.71
N PHE A 123 11.92 -14.76 13.26
CA PHE A 123 13.05 -14.24 12.50
C PHE A 123 13.28 -15.11 11.26
N THR A 124 13.20 -14.49 10.10
CA THR A 124 13.43 -15.11 8.80
C THR A 124 14.07 -14.08 7.90
N LEU A 125 14.99 -14.51 7.04
CA LEU A 125 15.55 -13.66 5.99
C LEU A 125 14.75 -13.82 4.70
N SER A 126 14.55 -12.71 4.01
CA SER A 126 14.00 -12.69 2.65
C SER A 126 15.03 -13.24 1.64
N GLN A 127 14.62 -13.38 0.37
CA GLN A 127 15.51 -13.82 -0.71
C GLN A 127 16.71 -12.89 -0.90
N ASP A 128 16.57 -11.63 -0.51
CA ASP A 128 17.61 -10.60 -0.59
C ASP A 128 18.43 -10.46 0.71
N ASN A 129 18.34 -11.43 1.62
CA ASN A 129 19.02 -11.44 2.92
C ASN A 129 18.68 -10.23 3.81
N ILE A 130 17.42 -9.81 3.83
CA ILE A 130 16.90 -8.77 4.72
C ILE A 130 15.85 -9.41 5.64
N GLU A 131 15.82 -9.04 6.91
CA GLU A 131 14.77 -9.47 7.86
C GLU A 131 13.38 -9.29 7.24
N LEU A 132 12.59 -10.36 7.28
CA LEU A 132 11.40 -10.54 6.45
C LEU A 132 10.35 -9.44 6.64
N GLN A 133 10.07 -9.01 7.87
CA GLN A 133 9.10 -7.94 8.11
C GLN A 133 9.61 -6.63 7.51
N PHE A 134 10.87 -6.26 7.72
CA PHE A 134 11.47 -5.05 7.15
C PHE A 134 11.54 -5.09 5.63
N ALA A 135 11.94 -6.24 5.06
CA ALA A 135 11.96 -6.48 3.63
C ALA A 135 10.57 -6.26 3.01
N THR A 136 9.57 -6.95 3.52
CA THR A 136 8.20 -6.97 2.96
C THR A 136 7.48 -5.65 3.20
N ASN A 137 7.44 -5.18 4.45
CA ASN A 137 6.55 -4.09 4.85
C ASN A 137 7.09 -2.72 4.42
N HIS A 138 8.41 -2.59 4.29
CA HIS A 138 9.09 -1.32 4.04
C HIS A 138 9.94 -1.33 2.76
N ILE A 139 10.98 -2.17 2.67
CA ILE A 139 11.94 -2.08 1.57
C ILE A 139 11.30 -2.42 0.21
N GLY A 140 10.47 -3.45 0.14
CA GLY A 140 9.72 -3.79 -1.07
C GLY A 140 8.82 -2.66 -1.54
N HIS A 141 8.08 -2.03 -0.62
CA HIS A 141 7.22 -0.87 -0.93
C HIS A 141 8.02 0.38 -1.30
N PHE A 142 9.16 0.60 -0.64
CA PHE A 142 10.06 1.68 -0.96
C PHE A 142 10.57 1.54 -2.40
N LEU A 143 11.07 0.35 -2.77
CA LEU A 143 11.52 0.06 -4.12
C LEU A 143 10.38 0.20 -5.14
N LEU A 144 9.21 -0.40 -4.85
CA LEU A 144 8.03 -0.33 -5.72
C LEU A 144 7.63 1.13 -6.01
N THR A 145 7.56 1.95 -4.96
CA THR A 145 7.21 3.37 -5.08
C THR A 145 8.20 4.11 -5.97
N ASN A 146 9.51 3.90 -5.77
CA ASN A 146 10.54 4.57 -6.57
C ASN A 146 10.48 4.13 -8.05
N LEU A 147 10.23 2.85 -8.33
CA LEU A 147 10.12 2.33 -9.70
C LEU A 147 8.88 2.85 -10.43
N LEU A 148 7.78 3.08 -9.71
CA LEU A 148 6.52 3.56 -10.28
C LEU A 148 6.37 5.08 -10.26
N LEU A 149 7.32 5.81 -9.66
CA LEU A 149 7.19 7.25 -9.47
C LEU A 149 7.12 8.01 -10.79
N GLU A 150 7.90 7.62 -11.80
CA GLU A 150 7.89 8.30 -13.10
C GLU A 150 6.57 8.11 -13.86
N ILE A 151 5.96 6.91 -13.80
CA ILE A 151 4.65 6.69 -14.44
C ILE A 151 3.55 7.49 -13.72
N MET A 152 3.63 7.62 -12.40
CA MET A 152 2.71 8.47 -11.63
C MET A 152 2.85 9.95 -11.99
N LYS A 153 4.09 10.46 -12.11
CA LYS A 153 4.35 11.84 -12.54
C LYS A 153 3.82 12.10 -13.95
N LYS A 154 4.11 11.20 -14.88
CA LYS A 154 3.61 11.29 -16.27
C LYS A 154 2.08 11.30 -16.29
N THR A 155 1.45 10.36 -15.61
CA THR A 155 -0.01 10.29 -15.49
C THR A 155 -0.58 11.60 -14.93
N SER A 156 0.06 12.15 -13.89
CA SER A 156 -0.39 13.38 -13.25
C SER A 156 -0.27 14.59 -14.19
N GLN A 157 0.81 14.68 -14.96
CA GLN A 157 1.00 15.74 -15.96
C GLN A 157 0.00 15.63 -17.12
N GLU A 158 -0.26 14.42 -17.63
CA GLU A 158 -1.15 14.19 -18.76
C GLU A 158 -2.63 14.38 -18.40
N SER A 159 -3.03 13.98 -17.19
CA SER A 159 -4.41 14.11 -16.71
C SER A 159 -4.70 15.45 -16.00
N ASN A 160 -3.66 16.22 -15.66
CA ASN A 160 -3.75 17.39 -14.78
C ASN A 160 -4.44 17.08 -13.42
N VAL A 161 -4.23 15.86 -12.92
CA VAL A 161 -4.72 15.38 -11.61
C VAL A 161 -3.54 14.92 -10.78
N GLU A 162 -3.45 15.33 -9.52
CA GLU A 162 -2.41 14.86 -8.60
C GLU A 162 -2.57 13.36 -8.33
N GLY A 163 -1.48 12.60 -8.49
CA GLY A 163 -1.45 11.22 -8.01
C GLY A 163 -1.37 11.15 -6.49
N ARG A 164 -1.48 9.95 -5.91
CA ARG A 164 -1.34 9.73 -4.45
C ARG A 164 -0.61 8.43 -4.15
N VAL A 165 0.36 8.51 -3.26
CA VAL A 165 1.00 7.34 -2.64
C VAL A 165 0.53 7.25 -1.19
N VAL A 166 -0.03 6.11 -0.82
CA VAL A 166 -0.56 5.84 0.52
C VAL A 166 0.25 4.70 1.14
N ASN A 167 0.96 4.99 2.22
CA ASN A 167 1.67 3.98 3.01
C ASN A 167 0.84 3.58 4.22
N VAL A 168 0.36 2.35 4.26
CA VAL A 168 -0.41 1.85 5.40
C VAL A 168 0.53 1.60 6.58
N SER A 169 0.37 2.43 7.61
CA SER A 169 1.04 2.28 8.90
C SER A 169 0.12 1.57 9.91
N SER A 170 0.41 1.68 11.20
CA SER A 170 -0.37 1.10 12.30
C SER A 170 0.02 1.80 13.60
N GLY A 171 -0.87 1.87 14.60
CA GLY A 171 -0.52 2.23 15.97
C GLY A 171 0.67 1.44 16.54
N GLY A 172 0.97 0.26 15.99
CA GLY A 172 2.16 -0.53 16.30
C GLY A 172 3.50 0.19 16.07
N HIS A 173 3.56 1.27 15.29
CA HIS A 173 4.78 2.09 15.16
C HIS A 173 5.30 2.61 16.51
N ARG A 174 4.43 2.78 17.50
CA ARG A 174 4.79 3.20 18.87
C ARG A 174 5.52 2.11 19.66
N LEU A 175 5.48 0.88 19.18
CA LEU A 175 6.16 -0.28 19.77
C LEU A 175 7.49 -0.59 19.08
N ALA A 176 7.99 0.29 18.20
CA ALA A 176 9.33 0.15 17.63
C ALA A 176 10.40 0.04 18.74
N TYR A 177 11.60 -0.40 18.37
CA TYR A 177 12.76 -0.37 19.27
C TYR A 177 12.97 1.05 19.81
N ARG A 178 13.57 1.17 21.00
CA ARG A 178 13.81 2.48 21.63
C ARG A 178 14.69 3.38 20.78
N GLU A 179 15.59 2.78 20.02
CA GLU A 179 16.50 3.41 19.09
C GLU A 179 15.83 3.83 17.78
N GLY A 180 14.55 3.48 17.56
CA GLY A 180 13.84 3.68 16.31
C GLY A 180 14.15 2.60 15.28
N ILE A 181 14.63 3.00 14.11
CA ILE A 181 15.04 2.06 13.05
C ILE A 181 16.49 1.64 13.30
N ARG A 182 16.71 0.34 13.51
CA ARG A 182 18.04 -0.21 13.82
C ARG A 182 18.77 -0.65 12.54
N PHE A 183 19.15 0.29 11.67
CA PHE A 183 19.74 -0.01 10.35
C PHE A 183 20.89 -1.03 10.39
N GLU A 184 21.85 -0.85 11.32
CA GLU A 184 23.01 -1.75 11.47
C GLU A 184 22.67 -3.12 12.08
N LYS A 185 21.45 -3.29 12.61
CA LYS A 185 21.00 -4.50 13.30
C LYS A 185 19.71 -5.07 12.72
N ILE A 186 19.32 -4.69 11.50
CA ILE A 186 18.09 -5.18 10.85
C ILE A 186 18.05 -6.72 10.86
N ASN A 187 19.18 -7.36 10.56
CA ASN A 187 19.31 -8.81 10.46
C ASN A 187 19.82 -9.49 11.74
N ASN A 188 19.85 -8.80 12.89
CA ASN A 188 20.34 -9.39 14.12
C ASN A 188 19.28 -10.31 14.74
N GLU A 189 19.43 -11.62 14.53
CA GLU A 189 18.54 -12.66 15.06
C GLU A 189 18.50 -12.70 16.59
N THR A 190 19.65 -12.56 17.25
CA THR A 190 19.74 -12.67 18.73
C THR A 190 19.03 -11.54 19.45
N GLU A 191 18.95 -10.35 18.84
CA GLU A 191 18.28 -9.16 19.36
C GLU A 191 16.92 -8.92 18.67
N TYR A 192 16.38 -9.92 17.96
CA TYR A 192 15.12 -9.83 17.26
C TYR A 192 13.94 -9.96 18.22
N ASN A 193 13.05 -8.97 18.18
CA ASN A 193 11.74 -9.05 18.81
C ASN A 193 10.67 -8.83 17.73
N ALA A 194 9.79 -9.81 17.53
CA ALA A 194 8.84 -9.81 16.43
C ALA A 194 7.88 -8.60 16.42
N ILE A 195 7.49 -8.11 17.62
CA ILE A 195 6.60 -6.95 17.76
C ILE A 195 7.36 -5.65 17.50
N GLN A 196 8.56 -5.50 18.05
CA GLN A 196 9.37 -4.29 17.84
C GLN A 196 9.90 -4.21 16.40
N ALA A 197 10.23 -5.36 15.80
CA ALA A 197 10.58 -5.47 14.39
C ALA A 197 9.41 -5.03 13.50
N TYR A 198 8.19 -5.47 13.78
CA TYR A 198 7.00 -4.95 13.10
C TYR A 198 6.85 -3.43 13.31
N GLY A 199 6.99 -2.97 14.56
CA GLY A 199 6.87 -1.56 14.93
C GLY A 199 7.83 -0.65 14.16
N GLN A 200 9.11 -1.04 14.03
CA GLN A 200 10.06 -0.26 13.24
C GLN A 200 9.67 -0.19 11.75
N THR A 201 9.06 -1.23 11.18
CA THR A 201 8.58 -1.18 9.78
C THR A 201 7.48 -0.15 9.60
N LYS A 202 6.56 -0.06 10.58
CA LYS A 202 5.44 0.90 10.55
C LYS A 202 5.89 2.32 10.83
N LEU A 203 6.92 2.49 11.67
CA LEU A 203 7.64 3.75 11.80
C LEU A 203 8.32 4.15 10.48
N ALA A 204 9.01 3.23 9.82
CA ALA A 204 9.67 3.48 8.54
C ALA A 204 8.68 3.89 7.44
N ASN A 205 7.47 3.31 7.42
CA ASN A 205 6.40 3.72 6.50
C ASN A 205 5.92 5.16 6.71
N ILE A 206 5.83 5.62 7.97
CA ILE A 206 5.51 7.03 8.31
C ILE A 206 6.62 7.95 7.83
N LEU A 207 7.88 7.62 8.13
CA LEU A 207 9.03 8.43 7.74
C LEU A 207 9.17 8.52 6.21
N HIS A 208 8.95 7.41 5.51
CA HIS A 208 8.95 7.37 4.05
C HIS A 208 7.85 8.25 3.46
N ALA A 209 6.64 8.19 4.02
CA ALA A 209 5.55 9.05 3.59
C ALA A 209 5.90 10.54 3.75
N ASN A 210 6.40 10.93 4.93
CA ASN A 210 6.82 12.32 5.18
C ASN A 210 7.92 12.78 4.21
N GLU A 211 8.90 11.91 3.94
CA GLU A 211 9.98 12.23 3.02
C GLU A 211 9.51 12.33 1.56
N LEU A 212 8.58 11.47 1.12
CA LEU A 212 7.94 11.58 -0.19
C LEU A 212 7.21 12.92 -0.33
N ALA A 213 6.40 13.31 0.66
CA ALA A 213 5.71 14.60 0.64
C ALA A 213 6.69 15.77 0.55
N ARG A 214 7.77 15.74 1.34
CA ARG A 214 8.81 16.78 1.35
C ARG A 214 9.51 16.89 -0.01
N ARG A 215 9.83 15.77 -0.66
CA ARG A 215 10.53 15.74 -1.94
C ARG A 215 9.65 16.09 -3.13
N LEU A 216 8.40 15.63 -3.13
CA LEU A 216 7.51 15.74 -4.29
C LEU A 216 6.64 17.00 -4.28
N LYS A 217 6.62 17.76 -3.17
CA LYS A 217 5.97 19.06 -2.96
C LYS A 217 4.47 19.21 -3.35
N TYR A 218 3.81 18.20 -3.93
CA TYR A 218 2.41 18.23 -4.37
C TYR A 218 1.70 16.85 -4.33
N PHE A 219 1.93 16.05 -3.29
CA PHE A 219 1.20 14.78 -3.11
C PHE A 219 0.60 14.74 -1.71
N LEU A 220 -0.73 14.75 -1.63
CA LEU A 220 -1.48 14.79 -0.38
C LEU A 220 -1.62 13.36 0.17
N ILE A 221 -0.85 13.08 1.23
CA ILE A 221 -0.73 11.78 1.89
C ILE A 221 -1.73 11.68 3.04
N LEU A 222 -2.53 10.62 3.04
CA LEU A 222 -3.34 10.23 4.20
C LEU A 222 -2.62 9.08 4.93
N GLY A 223 -2.00 9.38 6.07
CA GLY A 223 -1.58 8.38 7.03
C GLY A 223 -2.75 8.06 7.97
N ASN A 224 -3.48 6.96 7.73
CA ASN A 224 -4.45 6.49 8.70
C ASN A 224 -3.72 5.73 9.80
N SER A 225 -3.56 6.38 10.96
CA SER A 225 -3.27 5.72 12.23
C SER A 225 -4.60 5.40 12.92
N SER A 226 -5.00 4.13 12.91
CA SER A 226 -5.89 3.60 13.95
C SER A 226 -5.10 3.34 15.23
#